data_AF-A0A395XIF2-F1
#
_entry.id   AF-A0A395XIF2-F1
#
_cell.length_a   1.000
_cell.length_b   1.000
_cell.length_c   1.000
_cell.angle_alpha   90.00
_cell.angle_beta   90.00
_cell.angle_gamma   90.00
#
_symmetry.space_group_name_H-M   'P 1'
#
loop_
_entity.id
_entity.type
_entity.pdbx_description
1 polymer ?
#
loop_
_entity_poly.entity_id
_entity_poly.type
_entity_poly.pdbx_seq_one_letter_code
_entity_poly.pdbx_strand_id
1 'polypeptide(L)'
;MKKKVISLIMLVALFAMQVMSVSAASKTTGMALTGSASPAYELREMNDSILAGIGNEDVAQLIRDINAGKKTLADLAKTAPDIAAQLEGKTLITPIMDLIPINGGIKSADGKQYIVQKISVSTLAKGMTDVQVLHYSIANQKWEIITPDSVDLNSKEIEVKFNDLSPVAVIANVDAAQAVNNTAGTSPKTGVETSNAWAGFGVTAIVLLGAAAIVVRKRNA
;
A
#
# COMPACT_ATOMS: atom_id res chain seq x y z
N MET A 1 10.31 47.50 -3.42
CA MET A 1 9.42 46.61 -4.19
C MET A 1 9.70 45.17 -3.78
N LYS A 2 8.78 44.52 -3.07
CA LYS A 2 8.98 43.19 -2.45
C LYS A 2 8.57 42.11 -3.45
N LYS A 3 9.52 41.34 -3.99
CA LYS A 3 9.23 40.19 -4.85
C LYS A 3 9.01 38.97 -3.94
N LYS A 4 7.78 38.47 -3.85
CA LYS A 4 7.47 37.21 -3.17
C LYS A 4 7.74 36.07 -4.16
N VAL A 5 8.78 35.29 -3.90
CA VAL A 5 9.08 34.03 -4.59
C VAL A 5 8.31 32.94 -3.83
N ILE A 6 7.32 32.33 -4.48
CA ILE A 6 6.56 31.22 -3.91
C ILE A 6 7.35 29.95 -4.23
N SER A 7 7.99 29.39 -3.20
CA SER A 7 8.77 28.17 -3.25
C SER A 7 7.84 26.96 -3.28
N LEU A 8 7.94 26.12 -4.31
CA LEU A 8 7.20 24.87 -4.45
C LEU A 8 7.96 23.78 -3.69
N ILE A 9 7.44 23.36 -2.53
CA ILE A 9 8.02 22.27 -1.73
C ILE A 9 7.44 20.95 -2.25
N MET A 10 8.27 20.14 -2.90
CA MET A 10 7.96 18.75 -3.27
C MET A 10 8.31 17.87 -2.07
N LEU A 11 7.30 17.40 -1.34
CA LEU A 11 7.47 16.55 -0.16
C LEU A 11 7.49 15.09 -0.60
N VAL A 12 8.68 14.50 -0.70
CA VAL A 12 8.87 13.05 -0.85
C VAL A 12 8.77 12.43 0.54
N ALA A 13 7.60 11.90 0.89
CA ALA A 13 7.42 11.14 2.13
C ALA A 13 7.99 9.73 1.94
N LEU A 14 9.27 9.56 2.25
CA LEU A 14 9.90 8.25 2.39
C LEU A 14 9.47 7.64 3.73
N PHE A 15 8.53 6.71 3.70
CA PHE A 15 8.24 5.88 4.88
C PHE A 15 9.35 4.84 5.03
N ALA A 16 10.26 5.06 5.98
CA ALA A 16 11.24 4.06 6.38
C ALA A 16 10.52 2.84 6.99
N MET A 17 10.56 1.70 6.29
CA MET A 17 10.14 0.42 6.86
C MET A 17 11.11 0.04 7.98
N GLN A 18 10.59 -0.03 9.21
CA GLN A 18 11.36 -0.46 10.37
C GLN A 18 11.40 -1.99 10.35
N VAL A 19 12.58 -2.56 10.15
CA VAL A 19 12.81 -4.01 10.29
C VAL A 19 12.65 -4.37 11.76
N MET A 20 11.52 -4.94 12.14
CA MET A 20 11.33 -5.48 13.48
C MET A 20 11.59 -6.98 13.51
N SER A 21 12.43 -7.35 14.47
CA SER A 21 13.01 -8.67 14.73
C SER A 21 11.99 -9.81 14.80
N VAL A 22 12.42 -10.95 14.25
CA VAL A 22 11.78 -12.26 14.22
C VAL A 22 11.16 -12.71 15.55
N SER A 23 9.87 -13.01 15.51
CA SER A 23 9.16 -13.92 16.41
C SER A 23 8.05 -14.62 15.61
N ALA A 24 7.82 -15.90 15.88
CA ALA A 24 7.16 -16.90 15.02
C ALA A 24 5.64 -16.73 14.73
N ALA A 25 5.15 -15.51 14.63
CA ALA A 25 3.90 -15.17 13.97
C ALA A 25 4.25 -14.16 12.88
N SER A 26 3.99 -14.49 11.62
CA SER A 26 4.29 -13.69 10.42
C SER A 26 3.74 -12.26 10.56
N LYS A 27 4.52 -11.36 11.19
CA LYS A 27 4.28 -9.93 11.22
C LYS A 27 4.90 -9.36 9.96
N THR A 28 4.27 -9.67 8.85
CA THR A 28 4.57 -9.05 7.57
C THR A 28 4.37 -7.55 7.67
N THR A 29 5.23 -6.79 7.00
CA THR A 29 5.40 -5.36 7.26
C THR A 29 4.16 -4.58 6.79
N GLY A 30 3.16 -4.40 7.65
CA GLY A 30 2.01 -3.53 7.40
C GLY A 30 0.62 -4.19 7.53
N MET A 31 0.51 -5.51 7.36
CA MET A 31 -0.75 -6.26 7.57
C MET A 31 -0.58 -7.41 8.55
N ALA A 32 -1.62 -7.67 9.35
CA ALA A 32 -1.73 -8.83 10.22
C ALA A 32 -3.19 -9.24 10.37
N LEU A 33 -3.44 -10.52 10.64
CA LEU A 33 -4.77 -11.02 10.94
C LEU A 33 -4.96 -11.05 12.46
N THR A 34 -6.05 -10.46 12.95
CA THR A 34 -6.38 -10.44 14.38
C THR A 34 -7.74 -11.07 14.63
N GLY A 35 -8.07 -11.31 15.91
CA GLY A 35 -9.37 -11.83 16.33
C GLY A 35 -9.84 -13.06 15.55
N SER A 36 -11.03 -12.97 14.94
CA SER A 36 -11.67 -14.06 14.22
C SER A 36 -11.00 -14.43 12.90
N ALA A 37 -10.23 -13.55 12.26
CA ALA A 37 -9.49 -13.91 11.04
C ALA A 37 -8.23 -14.72 11.33
N SER A 38 -7.53 -14.47 12.43
CA SER A 38 -6.26 -15.16 12.74
C SER A 38 -6.32 -16.70 12.74
N PRO A 39 -7.36 -17.37 13.27
CA PRO A 39 -7.46 -18.83 13.18
C PRO A 39 -8.02 -19.34 11.84
N ALA A 40 -8.63 -18.47 11.03
CA ALA A 40 -9.33 -18.85 9.79
C ALA A 40 -8.53 -18.57 8.52
N TYR A 41 -7.50 -17.72 8.61
CA TYR A 41 -6.70 -17.29 7.48
C TYR A 41 -5.23 -17.13 7.86
N GLU A 42 -4.37 -17.14 6.86
CA GLU A 42 -2.95 -16.91 7.00
C GLU A 42 -2.51 -15.84 5.99
N LEU A 43 -1.63 -14.94 6.41
CA LEU A 43 -0.95 -13.98 5.55
C LEU A 43 0.51 -14.39 5.37
N ARG A 44 0.95 -14.46 4.11
CA ARG A 44 2.32 -14.80 3.72
C ARG A 44 2.88 -13.73 2.80
N GLU A 45 4.18 -13.53 2.91
CA GLU A 45 4.90 -12.68 1.96
C GLU A 45 4.96 -13.35 0.59
N MET A 46 4.83 -12.56 -0.48
CA MET A 46 4.91 -13.05 -1.86
C MET A 46 6.35 -13.46 -2.20
N ASN A 47 6.69 -14.72 -1.94
CA ASN A 47 7.97 -15.33 -2.34
C ASN A 47 7.89 -15.94 -3.75
N ASP A 48 9.03 -16.42 -4.27
CA ASP A 48 9.13 -16.98 -5.61
C ASP A 48 8.16 -18.13 -5.88
N SER A 49 7.99 -19.04 -4.92
CA SER A 49 7.08 -20.19 -5.05
C SER A 49 5.63 -19.75 -5.13
N ILE A 50 5.22 -18.77 -4.33
CA ILE A 50 3.87 -18.21 -4.34
C ILE A 50 3.62 -17.44 -5.65
N LEU A 51 4.58 -16.63 -6.06
CA LEU A 51 4.52 -15.86 -7.31
C LEU A 51 4.39 -16.77 -8.54
N ALA A 52 5.11 -17.89 -8.57
CA ALA A 52 4.97 -18.90 -9.62
C ALA A 52 3.55 -19.51 -9.67
N GLY A 53 2.85 -19.57 -8.54
CA GLY A 53 1.49 -20.07 -8.43
C GLY A 53 0.40 -19.16 -9.00
N ILE A 54 0.71 -17.91 -9.35
CA ILE A 54 -0.27 -16.96 -9.93
C ILE A 54 -0.73 -17.40 -11.33
N GLY A 55 0.13 -18.11 -12.06
CA GLY A 55 -0.14 -18.56 -13.44
C GLY A 55 -0.02 -17.45 -14.50
N ASN A 56 0.46 -16.25 -14.11
CA ASN A 56 0.74 -15.13 -15.00
C ASN A 56 2.07 -14.49 -14.62
N GLU A 57 3.07 -14.64 -15.49
CA GLU A 57 4.45 -14.21 -15.24
C GLU A 57 4.59 -12.68 -15.18
N ASP A 58 3.86 -11.95 -16.04
CA ASP A 58 3.89 -10.49 -16.04
C ASP A 58 3.32 -9.92 -14.73
N VAL A 59 2.23 -10.50 -14.24
CA VAL A 59 1.62 -10.12 -12.96
C VAL A 59 2.53 -10.51 -11.79
N ALA A 60 3.12 -11.70 -11.81
CA ALA A 60 4.07 -12.13 -10.80
C ALA A 60 5.28 -11.18 -10.72
N GLN A 61 5.84 -10.80 -11.88
CA GLN A 61 6.95 -9.86 -11.96
C GLN A 61 6.55 -8.45 -11.51
N LEU A 62 5.34 -8.00 -11.86
CA LEU A 62 4.81 -6.73 -11.41
C LEU A 62 4.67 -6.68 -9.88
N ILE A 63 4.10 -7.72 -9.26
CA ILE A 63 3.96 -7.82 -7.81
C ILE A 63 5.34 -7.80 -7.12
N ARG A 64 6.28 -8.59 -7.65
CA ARG A 64 7.66 -8.61 -7.16
C ARG A 64 8.29 -7.23 -7.20
N ASP A 65 8.18 -6.53 -8.33
CA ASP A 65 8.76 -5.20 -8.50
C ASP A 65 8.09 -4.15 -7.61
N ILE A 66 6.77 -4.23 -7.42
CA ILE A 66 6.03 -3.34 -6.50
C ILE A 66 6.48 -3.57 -5.06
N ASN A 67 6.51 -4.82 -4.60
CA ASN A 67 6.96 -5.16 -3.24
C ASN A 67 8.43 -4.81 -3.00
N ALA A 68 9.27 -4.84 -4.05
CA ALA A 68 10.65 -4.38 -4.00
C ALA A 68 10.81 -2.85 -4.11
N GLY A 69 9.72 -2.09 -4.24
CA GLY A 69 9.73 -0.63 -4.41
C GLY A 69 10.27 -0.14 -5.75
N LYS A 70 10.38 -1.02 -6.75
CA LYS A 70 10.87 -0.70 -8.11
C LYS A 70 9.76 -0.19 -9.03
N LYS A 71 8.50 -0.57 -8.75
CA LYS A 71 7.30 -0.15 -9.45
C LYS A 71 6.25 0.38 -8.48
N THR A 72 5.29 1.12 -9.00
CA THR A 72 4.25 1.81 -8.24
C THR A 72 2.85 1.40 -8.68
N LEU A 73 1.81 1.88 -7.99
CA LEU A 73 0.42 1.75 -8.45
C LEU A 73 0.19 2.36 -9.83
N ALA A 74 0.93 3.40 -10.20
CA ALA A 74 0.85 3.98 -11.53
C ALA A 74 1.36 3.02 -12.62
N ASP A 75 2.33 2.17 -12.31
CA ASP A 75 2.79 1.13 -13.24
C ASP A 75 1.78 -0.01 -13.34
N LEU A 76 1.15 -0.38 -12.22
CA LEU A 76 0.04 -1.34 -12.21
C LEU A 76 -1.15 -0.84 -13.04
N ALA A 77 -1.52 0.44 -12.90
CA ALA A 77 -2.60 1.07 -13.66
C ALA A 77 -2.38 1.01 -15.18
N LYS A 78 -1.12 1.06 -15.66
CA LYS A 78 -0.80 0.89 -17.09
C LYS A 78 -1.11 -0.53 -17.59
N THR A 79 -0.96 -1.52 -16.71
CA THR A 79 -1.23 -2.94 -17.03
C THR A 79 -2.68 -3.34 -16.80
N ALA A 80 -3.43 -2.56 -16.01
CA ALA A 80 -4.81 -2.82 -15.63
C ALA A 80 -5.69 -1.58 -15.88
N PRO A 81 -5.97 -1.25 -17.16
CA PRO A 81 -6.69 -0.02 -17.52
C PRO A 81 -8.10 0.06 -16.91
N ASP A 82 -8.75 -1.09 -16.69
CA ASP A 82 -10.10 -1.17 -16.12
C ASP A 82 -10.20 -0.60 -14.69
N ILE A 83 -9.08 -0.59 -13.95
CA ILE A 83 -9.02 -0.04 -12.60
C ILE A 83 -8.14 1.21 -12.50
N ALA A 84 -7.55 1.67 -13.59
CA ALA A 84 -6.59 2.78 -13.58
C ALA A 84 -7.16 4.03 -12.93
N ALA A 85 -8.38 4.44 -13.30
CA ALA A 85 -9.06 5.60 -12.70
C ALA A 85 -9.32 5.44 -11.19
N GLN A 86 -9.56 4.22 -10.72
CA GLN A 86 -9.75 3.95 -9.30
C GLN A 86 -8.41 4.00 -8.53
N LEU A 87 -7.27 3.84 -9.20
CA LEU A 87 -5.95 3.92 -8.58
C LEU A 87 -5.38 5.34 -8.56
N GLU A 88 -5.98 6.28 -9.29
CA GLU A 88 -5.52 7.67 -9.33
C GLU A 88 -5.56 8.31 -7.94
N GLY A 89 -4.45 8.94 -7.54
CA GLY A 89 -4.33 9.60 -6.23
C GLY A 89 -4.16 8.64 -5.05
N LYS A 90 -4.28 7.32 -5.25
CA LYS A 90 -4.08 6.33 -4.20
C LYS A 90 -2.61 5.99 -4.01
N THR A 91 -2.29 5.62 -2.77
CA THR A 91 -0.99 5.10 -2.37
C THR A 91 -1.16 3.68 -1.86
N LEU A 92 -0.20 2.82 -2.19
CA LEU A 92 -0.07 1.50 -1.61
C LEU A 92 0.46 1.64 -0.18
N ILE A 93 -0.37 1.29 0.81
CA ILE A 93 -0.02 1.46 2.24
C ILE A 93 0.42 0.15 2.90
N THR A 94 0.32 -0.97 2.19
CA THR A 94 0.85 -2.28 2.60
C THR A 94 1.50 -2.99 1.42
N PRO A 95 2.45 -3.90 1.65
CA PRO A 95 2.91 -4.82 0.61
C PRO A 95 1.73 -5.64 0.04
N ILE A 96 1.92 -6.13 -1.18
CA ILE A 96 1.06 -7.16 -1.78
C ILE A 96 1.43 -8.50 -1.17
N MET A 97 0.42 -9.21 -0.71
CA MET A 97 0.54 -10.38 0.14
C MET A 97 -0.32 -11.54 -0.36
N ASP A 98 0.07 -12.74 0.04
CA ASP A 98 -0.72 -13.95 -0.13
C ASP A 98 -1.61 -14.14 1.11
N LEU A 99 -2.93 -14.07 0.92
CA LEU A 99 -3.96 -14.35 1.89
C LEU A 99 -4.62 -15.68 1.55
N ILE A 100 -4.47 -16.68 2.42
CA ILE A 100 -4.97 -18.03 2.17
C ILE A 100 -5.87 -18.50 3.31
N PRO A 101 -6.88 -19.35 3.01
CA PRO A 101 -7.77 -19.85 4.04
C PRO A 101 -7.13 -21.00 4.80
N ILE A 102 -7.28 -21.00 6.13
CA ILE A 102 -6.99 -22.14 6.99
C ILE A 102 -8.29 -22.93 7.14
N ASN A 103 -8.23 -24.25 6.92
CA ASN A 103 -9.39 -25.15 7.06
C ASN A 103 -10.65 -24.66 6.30
N GLY A 104 -10.48 -24.03 5.13
CA GLY A 104 -11.57 -23.54 4.29
C GLY A 104 -12.04 -22.10 4.57
N GLY A 105 -11.51 -21.44 5.61
CA GLY A 105 -11.81 -20.05 5.95
C GLY A 105 -13.25 -19.82 6.43
N ILE A 106 -13.60 -18.56 6.66
CA ILE A 106 -14.96 -18.15 7.03
C ILE A 106 -15.68 -17.72 5.78
N LYS A 107 -16.81 -18.36 5.46
CA LYS A 107 -17.59 -18.00 4.27
C LYS A 107 -18.89 -17.30 4.61
N SER A 108 -19.41 -16.54 3.64
CA SER A 108 -20.78 -16.05 3.65
C SER A 108 -21.78 -17.18 3.77
N ALA A 109 -23.02 -16.86 4.18
CA ALA A 109 -24.07 -17.87 4.38
C ALA A 109 -24.38 -18.68 3.10
N ASP A 110 -24.18 -18.11 1.91
CA ASP A 110 -24.32 -18.78 0.62
C ASP A 110 -23.06 -19.52 0.16
N GLY A 111 -21.97 -19.46 0.93
CA GLY A 111 -20.71 -20.14 0.64
C GLY A 111 -19.89 -19.54 -0.51
N LYS A 112 -20.33 -18.42 -1.10
CA LYS A 112 -19.72 -17.85 -2.32
C LYS A 112 -18.55 -16.93 -2.04
N GLN A 113 -18.52 -16.28 -0.89
CA GLN A 113 -17.49 -15.30 -0.54
C GLN A 113 -16.77 -15.70 0.74
N TYR A 114 -15.49 -15.40 0.79
CA TYR A 114 -14.72 -15.40 2.03
C TYR A 114 -14.95 -14.08 2.76
N ILE A 115 -15.15 -14.17 4.07
CA ILE A 115 -15.28 -13.02 4.95
C ILE A 115 -14.03 -12.97 5.81
N VAL A 116 -13.26 -11.90 5.67
CA VAL A 116 -12.01 -11.70 6.43
C VAL A 116 -12.23 -10.52 7.37
N GLN A 117 -12.64 -10.86 8.59
CA GLN A 117 -12.93 -9.87 9.63
C GLN A 117 -11.66 -9.58 10.43
N LYS A 118 -11.32 -8.31 10.60
CA LYS A 118 -10.16 -7.85 11.39
C LYS A 118 -8.80 -8.13 10.73
N ILE A 119 -8.62 -7.57 9.55
CA ILE A 119 -7.27 -7.37 9.02
C ILE A 119 -6.73 -6.10 9.68
N SER A 120 -5.73 -6.25 10.54
CA SER A 120 -5.00 -5.12 11.11
C SER A 120 -4.02 -4.56 10.10
N VAL A 121 -4.08 -3.26 9.87
CA VAL A 121 -3.26 -2.53 8.90
C VAL A 121 -2.49 -1.43 9.64
N SER A 122 -1.28 -1.75 10.11
CA SER A 122 -0.55 -0.88 11.04
C SER A 122 -0.24 0.51 10.49
N THR A 123 -0.19 0.64 9.16
CA THR A 123 0.06 1.87 8.41
C THR A 123 -1.17 2.78 8.28
N LEU A 124 -2.39 2.31 8.57
CA LEU A 124 -3.60 3.15 8.53
C LEU A 124 -3.47 4.34 9.48
N ALA A 125 -3.77 5.55 9.02
CA ALA A 125 -3.70 6.75 9.84
C ALA A 125 -4.99 7.56 9.73
N LYS A 126 -5.29 8.37 10.76
CA LYS A 126 -6.53 9.18 10.82
C LYS A 126 -6.72 10.17 9.66
N GLY A 127 -5.65 10.53 8.95
CA GLY A 127 -5.69 11.39 7.76
C GLY A 127 -5.88 10.63 6.45
N MET A 128 -5.92 9.29 6.47
CA MET A 128 -6.17 8.50 5.28
C MET A 128 -7.68 8.46 5.01
N THR A 129 -8.02 8.56 3.72
CA THR A 129 -9.41 8.47 3.25
C THR A 129 -9.49 7.45 2.13
N ASP A 130 -10.70 7.03 1.79
CA ASP A 130 -10.94 6.16 0.63
C ASP A 130 -10.05 4.90 0.64
N VAL A 131 -10.04 4.25 1.80
CA VAL A 131 -9.31 3.01 2.06
C VAL A 131 -9.98 1.88 1.29
N GLN A 132 -9.22 1.21 0.44
CA GLN A 132 -9.67 0.11 -0.40
C GLN A 132 -8.66 -1.03 -0.39
N VAL A 133 -9.08 -2.19 -0.89
CA VAL A 133 -8.20 -3.33 -1.09
C VAL A 133 -7.95 -3.52 -2.58
N LEU A 134 -6.68 -3.51 -2.96
CA LEU A 134 -6.21 -3.98 -4.25
C LEU A 134 -6.15 -5.51 -4.19
N HIS A 135 -6.82 -6.17 -5.13
CA HIS A 135 -6.86 -7.62 -5.21
C HIS A 135 -6.58 -8.07 -6.66
N TYR A 136 -5.81 -9.12 -6.85
CA TYR A 136 -5.71 -9.79 -8.15
C TYR A 136 -6.45 -11.12 -8.10
N SER A 137 -7.57 -11.18 -8.82
CA SER A 137 -8.36 -12.40 -8.92
C SER A 137 -7.65 -13.40 -9.82
N ILE A 138 -7.09 -14.46 -9.24
CA ILE A 138 -6.43 -15.53 -10.01
C ILE A 138 -7.47 -16.26 -10.88
N ALA A 139 -8.70 -16.42 -10.38
CA ALA A 139 -9.78 -17.09 -11.10
C ALA A 139 -10.16 -16.35 -12.41
N ASN A 140 -10.13 -15.01 -12.37
CA ASN A 140 -10.51 -14.16 -13.50
C ASN A 140 -9.30 -13.54 -14.22
N GLN A 141 -8.09 -13.80 -13.75
CA GLN A 141 -6.83 -13.25 -14.25
C GLN A 141 -6.87 -11.72 -14.42
N LYS A 142 -7.39 -11.01 -13.40
CA LYS A 142 -7.58 -9.56 -13.45
C LYS A 142 -7.37 -8.89 -12.10
N TRP A 143 -6.92 -7.64 -12.14
CA TRP A 143 -6.93 -6.78 -10.97
C TRP A 143 -8.32 -6.21 -10.71
N GLU A 144 -8.67 -6.08 -9.44
CA GLU A 144 -9.91 -5.48 -8.99
C GLU A 144 -9.68 -4.66 -7.71
N ILE A 145 -10.57 -3.70 -7.50
CA ILE A 145 -10.61 -2.87 -6.30
C ILE A 145 -11.82 -3.28 -5.49
N ILE A 146 -11.58 -3.66 -4.24
CA ILE A 146 -12.62 -4.08 -3.31
C ILE A 146 -12.76 -3.00 -2.25
N THR A 147 -13.99 -2.52 -2.07
CA THR A 147 -14.33 -1.63 -0.96
C THR A 147 -14.55 -2.47 0.30
N PRO A 148 -13.81 -2.23 1.40
CA PRO A 148 -14.07 -2.87 2.68
C PRO A 148 -15.49 -2.60 3.17
N ASP A 149 -16.09 -3.58 3.84
CA ASP A 149 -17.38 -3.40 4.54
C ASP A 149 -17.22 -2.45 5.75
N SER A 150 -16.03 -2.44 6.35
CA SER A 150 -15.71 -1.58 7.50
C SER A 150 -14.25 -1.18 7.49
N VAL A 151 -13.97 0.05 7.91
CA VAL A 151 -12.64 0.62 8.11
C VAL A 151 -12.63 1.39 9.43
N ASP A 152 -11.89 0.91 10.41
CA ASP A 152 -11.68 1.59 11.68
C ASP A 152 -10.25 2.15 11.74
N LEU A 153 -10.11 3.46 11.60
CA LEU A 153 -8.82 4.15 11.65
C LEU A 153 -8.23 4.27 13.06
N ASN A 154 -9.02 4.01 14.12
CA ASN A 154 -8.54 4.02 15.50
C ASN A 154 -7.91 2.68 15.88
N SER A 155 -8.64 1.59 15.66
CA SER A 155 -8.11 0.23 15.87
C SER A 155 -7.19 -0.22 14.73
N LYS A 156 -7.20 0.50 13.60
CA LYS A 156 -6.47 0.19 12.37
C LYS A 156 -6.87 -1.18 11.80
N GLU A 157 -8.16 -1.49 11.85
CA GLU A 157 -8.71 -2.75 11.36
C GLU A 157 -9.66 -2.51 10.17
N ILE A 158 -9.64 -3.42 9.21
CA ILE A 158 -10.62 -3.47 8.12
C ILE A 158 -11.36 -4.80 8.08
N GLU A 159 -12.56 -4.79 7.52
CA GLU A 159 -13.37 -5.97 7.22
C GLU A 159 -13.69 -6.00 5.72
N VAL A 160 -13.45 -7.13 5.08
CA VAL A 160 -13.53 -7.25 3.62
C VAL A 160 -14.12 -8.60 3.21
N LYS A 161 -14.88 -8.61 2.11
CA LYS A 161 -15.36 -9.83 1.46
C LYS A 161 -14.64 -10.05 0.13
N PHE A 162 -14.32 -11.31 -0.13
CA PHE A 162 -13.54 -11.73 -1.28
C PHE A 162 -14.26 -12.87 -2.01
N ASN A 163 -14.34 -12.81 -3.34
CA ASN A 163 -14.78 -13.97 -4.14
C ASN A 163 -13.65 -15.01 -4.21
N ASP A 164 -12.40 -14.55 -4.29
CA ASP A 164 -11.16 -15.30 -4.12
C ASP A 164 -10.14 -14.40 -3.37
N LEU A 165 -9.17 -14.99 -2.68
CA LEU A 165 -8.47 -14.32 -1.56
C LEU A 165 -7.13 -13.65 -1.90
N SER A 166 -6.45 -14.05 -2.97
CA SER A 166 -5.03 -13.76 -3.18
C SER A 166 -4.73 -13.46 -4.63
N PRO A 167 -3.75 -12.57 -4.90
CA PRO A 167 -3.00 -11.68 -3.97
C PRO A 167 -3.75 -10.40 -3.52
N VAL A 168 -3.42 -9.85 -2.33
CA VAL A 168 -4.08 -8.65 -1.76
C VAL A 168 -3.13 -7.58 -1.20
N ALA A 169 -3.54 -6.32 -1.26
CA ALA A 169 -2.91 -5.20 -0.54
C ALA A 169 -3.93 -4.11 -0.18
N VAL A 170 -3.59 -3.23 0.77
CA VAL A 170 -4.41 -2.07 1.11
C VAL A 170 -3.86 -0.82 0.45
N ILE A 171 -4.78 -0.04 -0.12
CA ILE A 171 -4.51 1.23 -0.77
C ILE A 171 -5.40 2.31 -0.14
N ALA A 172 -4.92 3.55 -0.11
CA ALA A 172 -5.69 4.66 0.43
C ALA A 172 -5.25 5.99 -0.19
N ASN A 173 -6.11 7.00 -0.12
CA ASN A 173 -5.71 8.38 -0.32
C ASN A 173 -4.97 8.86 0.92
N VAL A 174 -3.75 9.35 0.72
CA VAL A 174 -2.93 9.92 1.78
C VAL A 174 -2.94 11.44 1.62
N ASP A 175 -3.55 12.13 2.58
CA ASP A 175 -3.47 13.59 2.61
C ASP A 175 -2.04 14.02 2.96
N ALA A 176 -1.34 14.62 1.99
CA ALA A 176 -0.01 15.17 2.16
C ALA A 176 0.05 16.24 3.27
N ALA A 177 -1.05 16.95 3.55
CA ALA A 177 -1.12 17.94 4.63
C ALA A 177 -1.14 17.30 6.02
N GLN A 178 -1.71 16.10 6.16
CA GLN A 178 -1.79 15.36 7.42
C GLN A 178 -0.51 14.56 7.72
N ALA A 179 0.34 14.33 6.72
CA ALA A 179 1.68 13.75 6.91
C ALA A 179 2.62 14.67 7.71
N VAL A 180 2.36 15.99 7.74
CA VAL A 180 3.16 17.00 8.43
C VAL A 180 2.91 17.03 9.95
N ASN A 181 1.76 16.54 10.42
CA ASN A 181 1.37 16.64 11.84
C ASN A 181 1.76 15.44 12.72
N ASN A 182 2.39 14.39 12.15
CA ASN A 182 2.89 13.25 12.93
C ASN A 182 4.38 13.38 13.34
N THR A 183 5.02 14.53 13.10
CA THR A 183 6.38 14.81 13.58
C THR A 183 6.35 15.89 14.65
N ALA A 184 5.91 15.53 15.85
CA ALA A 184 6.25 16.28 17.06
C ALA A 184 7.36 15.54 17.81
N GLY A 185 8.60 16.00 17.63
CA GLY A 185 9.83 15.59 18.35
C GLY A 185 10.73 14.65 17.53
N THR A 186 12.04 14.84 17.36
CA THR A 186 13.03 15.73 18.00
C THR A 186 14.18 16.06 17.00
N SER A 187 14.94 17.12 17.28
CA SER A 187 15.98 17.84 16.50
C SER A 187 16.91 17.05 15.56
N PRO A 188 17.48 17.70 14.52
CA PRO A 188 18.40 17.05 13.58
C PRO A 188 19.82 16.94 14.14
N LYS A 189 20.48 15.80 13.92
CA LYS A 189 21.95 15.68 14.03
C LYS A 189 22.54 15.28 12.67
N THR A 190 23.37 16.18 12.16
CA THR A 190 24.25 16.03 10.99
C THR A 190 25.49 15.20 11.34
N GLY A 191 25.96 14.32 10.44
CA GLY A 191 27.28 13.68 10.56
C GLY A 191 27.54 12.45 9.67
N VAL A 192 27.89 12.69 8.39
CA VAL A 192 28.91 12.05 7.53
C VAL A 192 29.22 10.53 7.61
N GLU A 193 28.95 9.87 6.47
CA GLU A 193 29.70 8.87 5.66
C GLU A 193 30.18 7.50 6.24
N THR A 194 29.47 6.47 5.73
CA THR A 194 29.84 5.13 5.24
C THR A 194 31.09 4.39 5.72
N SER A 195 30.87 3.14 6.17
CA SER A 195 31.61 1.98 5.66
C SER A 195 30.94 0.63 5.99
N ASN A 196 30.43 0.00 4.92
CA ASN A 196 30.55 -1.43 4.58
C ASN A 196 29.56 -2.45 5.17
N ALA A 197 28.97 -3.22 4.23
CA ALA A 197 27.93 -4.25 4.34
C ALA A 197 26.56 -3.73 4.79
N TRP A 198 25.51 -3.91 3.97
CA TRP A 198 24.12 -3.47 4.17
C TRP A 198 23.75 -1.99 3.90
N ALA A 199 24.71 -1.09 3.62
CA ALA A 199 24.44 0.32 3.31
C ALA A 199 24.00 0.62 1.85
N GLY A 200 23.00 -0.10 1.34
CA GLY A 200 22.44 0.08 -0.01
C GLY A 200 21.11 0.83 -0.07
N PHE A 201 20.63 1.39 1.05
CA PHE A 201 19.48 2.31 1.09
C PHE A 201 19.89 3.70 0.60
N GLY A 202 20.42 3.75 -0.62
CA GLY A 202 20.48 4.96 -1.42
C GLY A 202 19.07 5.26 -1.89
N VAL A 203 18.44 6.23 -1.25
CA VAL A 203 17.22 6.87 -1.72
C VAL A 203 17.54 7.51 -3.08
N THR A 204 17.44 6.75 -4.16
CA THR A 204 17.19 7.33 -5.47
C THR A 204 15.76 7.82 -5.45
N ALA A 205 15.58 9.08 -5.05
CA ALA A 205 14.36 9.81 -5.28
C ALA A 205 14.09 9.81 -6.79
N ILE A 206 13.19 8.95 -7.25
CA ILE A 206 12.57 9.13 -8.57
C ILE A 206 11.62 10.30 -8.40
N VAL A 207 12.13 11.49 -8.74
CA VAL A 207 11.36 12.72 -8.89
C VAL A 207 10.46 12.55 -10.12
N LEU A 208 9.21 12.15 -9.94
CA LEU A 208 8.19 12.33 -10.98
C LEU A 208 7.66 13.76 -10.91
N LEU A 209 8.23 14.63 -11.75
CA LEU A 209 7.71 15.97 -12.07
C LEU A 209 6.34 15.85 -12.73
N GLY A 210 5.26 15.98 -11.95
CA GLY A 210 3.94 16.29 -12.48
C GLY A 210 3.82 17.79 -12.74
N ALA A 211 4.00 18.21 -14.00
CA ALA A 211 3.81 19.60 -14.42
C ALA A 211 2.31 19.97 -14.42
N ALA A 212 1.83 20.66 -13.38
CA ALA A 212 0.57 21.39 -13.41
C ALA A 212 0.86 22.90 -13.31
N ALA A 213 1.19 23.51 -14.45
CA ALA A 213 1.25 24.97 -14.55
C ALA A 213 -0.17 25.54 -14.64
N ILE A 214 -0.76 25.91 -13.50
CA ILE A 214 -1.97 26.76 -13.49
C ILE A 214 -1.54 28.18 -13.84
N VAL A 215 -1.67 28.57 -15.11
CA VAL A 215 -1.59 29.97 -15.53
C VAL A 215 -2.89 30.67 -15.12
N VAL A 216 -2.88 31.35 -13.97
CA VAL A 216 -3.93 32.34 -13.65
C VAL A 216 -3.62 33.62 -14.44
N ARG A 217 -4.23 33.76 -15.63
CA ARG A 217 -4.24 35.04 -16.35
C ARG A 217 -5.22 35.99 -15.65
N LYS A 218 -4.71 36.80 -14.72
CA LYS A 218 -5.45 37.96 -14.21
C LYS A 218 -5.52 39.01 -15.33
N ARG A 219 -6.66 39.09 -16.03
CA ARG A 219 -7.05 40.31 -16.75
C ARG A 219 -7.79 41.19 -15.76
N ASN A 220 -7.29 42.41 -15.56
CA ASN A 220 -8.06 43.63 -15.29
C ASN A 220 -7.10 44.81 -15.21
N ALA A 221 -6.95 45.50 -16.35
CA ALA A 221 -6.82 46.94 -16.53
C ALA A 221 -7.09 47.21 -18.01
#